data_AF-A0A520CB05-F1
#
_entry.id   AF-A0A520CB05-F1
#
_cell.length_a   1.000
_cell.length_b   1.000
_cell.length_c   1.000
_cell.angle_alpha   90.00
_cell.angle_beta   90.00
_cell.angle_gamma   90.00
#
_symmetry.space_group_name_H-M   'P 1'
#
loop_
_entity.id
_entity.type
_entity.pdbx_description
1 polymer ?
#
loop_
_entity_poly.entity_id
_entity_poly.type
_entity_poly.pdbx_seq_one_letter_code
_entity_poly.pdbx_strand_id
1 'polypeptide(L)'
;LNSESAILPSLLVFIVILVIYRLITYLASRNQRIENILEGEPTYIIEDGMFTLKEEGDANFAQDEFFAEMRVQSIEHVGQVRTAVLESNGQVSFLYYETDQTKPGMPIFPKEFAKRSTAVLGKGLYACTHCAQVVELSSTAICNRCHKDEWVQAIDTPRIA
;
A
#
# COMPACT_ATOMS: atom_id res chain seq x y z
N LEU A 1 13.95 -3.20 -51.83
CA LEU A 1 13.38 -2.29 -50.80
C LEU A 1 14.45 -1.25 -50.53
N ASN A 2 14.39 -0.14 -51.28
CA ASN A 2 15.53 0.75 -51.48
C ASN A 2 15.81 1.60 -50.24
N SER A 3 17.08 1.67 -49.88
CA SER A 3 17.67 2.38 -48.74
C SER A 3 17.68 3.92 -48.87
N GLU A 4 17.12 4.48 -49.95
CA GLU A 4 17.10 5.94 -50.20
C GLU A 4 15.87 6.67 -49.64
N SER A 5 15.05 6.01 -48.82
CA SER A 5 13.88 6.65 -48.22
C SER A 5 13.66 6.23 -46.78
N ALA A 6 14.73 6.05 -45.99
CA ALA A 6 14.59 5.85 -44.55
C ALA A 6 14.22 7.15 -43.81
N ILE A 7 14.53 8.31 -44.40
CA ILE A 7 14.33 9.63 -43.77
C ILE A 7 12.84 9.99 -43.71
N LEU A 8 12.08 9.76 -44.78
CA LEU A 8 10.66 10.15 -44.85
C LEU A 8 9.78 9.37 -43.84
N PRO A 9 9.89 8.04 -43.71
CA PRO A 9 9.18 7.29 -42.67
C PRO A 9 9.62 7.68 -41.26
N SER A 10 10.91 7.95 -41.04
CA SER A 10 11.44 8.37 -39.73
C SER A 10 10.90 9.75 -39.32
N LEU A 11 10.87 10.70 -40.26
CA LEU A 11 10.29 12.02 -40.06
C LEU A 11 8.78 11.94 -39.77
N LEU A 12 8.07 11.06 -40.48
CA LEU A 12 6.64 10.84 -40.26
C LEU A 12 6.38 10.29 -38.85
N VAL A 13 7.13 9.29 -38.40
CA VAL A 13 7.02 8.75 -37.03
C VAL A 13 7.28 9.85 -36.01
N PHE A 14 8.33 10.66 -36.21
CA PHE A 14 8.65 11.76 -35.32
C PHE A 14 7.53 12.80 -35.22
N ILE A 15 6.94 13.19 -36.36
CA ILE A 15 5.80 14.11 -36.41
C ILE A 15 4.59 13.49 -35.68
N VAL A 16 4.29 12.22 -35.90
CA VAL A 16 3.18 11.52 -35.23
C VAL A 16 3.39 11.49 -33.72
N ILE A 17 4.60 11.18 -33.24
CA ILE A 17 4.91 11.20 -31.80
C ILE A 17 4.71 12.61 -31.23
N LEU A 18 5.20 13.66 -31.90
CA LEU A 18 5.03 15.04 -31.44
C LEU A 18 3.56 15.46 -31.39
N VAL A 19 2.76 15.09 -32.39
CA VAL A 19 1.32 15.37 -32.42
C VAL A 19 0.60 14.64 -31.30
N ILE A 20 0.90 13.35 -31.09
CA ILE A 20 0.32 12.57 -29.99
C ILE A 20 0.70 13.17 -28.64
N TYR A 21 1.98 13.50 -28.43
CA TYR A 21 2.45 14.15 -27.21
C TYR A 21 1.71 15.46 -26.93
N ARG A 22 1.65 16.37 -27.92
CA ARG A 22 0.89 17.63 -27.84
C ARG A 22 -0.58 17.39 -27.51
N LEU A 23 -1.20 16.37 -28.10
CA LEU A 23 -2.60 16.05 -27.87
C LEU A 23 -2.82 15.55 -26.44
N ILE A 24 -1.99 14.63 -25.95
CA ILE A 24 -2.05 14.12 -24.58
C ILE A 24 -1.87 15.26 -23.57
N THR A 25 -0.83 16.09 -23.73
CA THR A 25 -0.57 17.22 -22.83
C THR A 25 -1.70 18.26 -22.86
N TYR A 26 -2.27 18.55 -24.03
CA TYR A 26 -3.40 19.45 -24.15
C TYR A 26 -4.67 18.89 -23.48
N LEU A 27 -4.94 17.59 -23.65
CA LEU A 27 -6.10 16.94 -23.02
C LEU A 27 -5.95 16.86 -21.50
N ALA A 28 -4.75 16.55 -20.99
CA ALA A 28 -4.43 16.55 -19.58
C ALA A 28 -4.63 17.94 -18.96
N SER A 29 -4.01 18.98 -19.54
CA SER A 29 -4.13 20.36 -19.02
C SER A 29 -5.54 20.96 -19.09
N ARG A 30 -6.43 20.41 -19.92
CA ARG A 30 -7.81 20.90 -20.07
C ARG A 30 -8.80 20.20 -19.15
N ASN A 31 -8.46 19.04 -18.59
CA ASN A 31 -9.37 18.26 -17.76
C ASN A 31 -8.67 17.68 -16.55
N GLN A 32 -8.95 18.24 -15.38
CA GLN A 32 -8.45 17.77 -14.08
C GLN A 32 -8.68 16.26 -13.87
N ARG A 33 -9.76 15.69 -14.42
CA ARG A 33 -9.99 14.23 -14.31
C ARG A 33 -9.01 13.42 -15.15
N ILE A 34 -8.60 13.92 -16.32
CA ILE A 34 -7.59 13.26 -17.16
C ILE A 34 -6.23 13.40 -16.50
N GLU A 35 -5.91 14.57 -15.95
CA GLU A 35 -4.71 14.79 -15.13
C GLU A 35 -4.67 13.83 -13.94
N ASN A 36 -5.73 13.74 -13.14
CA ASN A 36 -5.78 12.86 -11.97
C ASN A 36 -5.80 11.36 -12.35
N ILE A 37 -6.29 10.98 -13.54
CA ILE A 37 -6.18 9.59 -14.05
C ILE A 37 -4.75 9.29 -14.53
N LEU A 38 -4.06 10.27 -15.12
CA LEU A 38 -2.70 10.12 -15.65
C LEU A 38 -1.64 10.19 -14.55
N GLU A 39 -1.81 11.09 -13.59
CA GLU A 39 -0.88 11.29 -12.48
C GLU A 39 -1.26 10.47 -11.25
N GLY A 40 -2.54 10.17 -11.04
CA GLY A 40 -3.02 9.57 -9.79
C GLY A 40 -3.15 10.60 -8.67
N GLU A 41 -3.90 10.27 -7.62
CA GLU A 41 -3.99 11.09 -6.40
C GLU A 41 -3.36 10.35 -5.22
N PRO A 42 -2.62 11.05 -4.34
CA PRO A 42 -2.05 10.43 -3.15
C PRO A 42 -3.15 9.84 -2.27
N THR A 43 -2.94 8.61 -1.84
CA THR A 43 -3.94 7.83 -1.09
C THR A 43 -3.37 7.37 0.24
N TYR A 44 -4.06 7.70 1.33
CA TYR A 44 -3.77 7.13 2.64
C TYR A 44 -4.03 5.62 2.62
N ILE A 45 -3.04 4.84 3.07
CA ILE A 45 -3.10 3.38 3.25
C ILE A 45 -3.13 3.03 4.74
N ILE A 46 -2.30 3.69 5.56
CA ILE A 46 -2.28 3.53 7.01
C ILE A 46 -2.67 4.85 7.66
N GLU A 47 -3.58 4.77 8.62
CA GLU A 47 -3.92 5.84 9.54
C GLU A 47 -3.97 5.25 10.97
N ASP A 48 -3.27 5.90 11.90
CA ASP A 48 -3.18 5.51 13.31
C ASP A 48 -2.72 4.06 13.57
N GLY A 49 -1.86 3.52 12.71
CA GLY A 49 -1.38 2.14 12.81
C GLY A 49 -2.38 1.09 12.35
N MET A 50 -3.40 1.48 11.58
CA MET A 50 -4.40 0.59 10.98
C MET A 50 -4.55 0.88 9.48
N PHE A 51 -4.91 -0.13 8.70
CA PHE A 51 -5.17 0.08 7.28
C PHE A 51 -6.47 0.86 7.07
N THR A 52 -6.50 1.78 6.11
CA THR A 52 -7.74 2.45 5.68
C THR A 52 -8.69 1.42 5.08
N LEU A 53 -9.97 1.45 5.47
CA LEU A 53 -11.00 0.60 4.88
C LEU A 53 -11.44 1.23 3.54
N LYS A 54 -10.66 1.06 2.47
CA LYS A 54 -11.12 1.39 1.12
C LYS A 54 -11.86 0.19 0.51
N GLU A 55 -12.83 0.46 -0.36
CA GLU A 55 -13.71 -0.53 -0.99
C GLU A 55 -12.90 -1.57 -1.77
N GLU A 56 -13.15 -2.84 -1.46
CA GLU A 56 -12.38 -4.02 -1.83
C GLU A 56 -12.30 -4.20 -3.36
N GLY A 57 -11.08 -4.16 -3.90
CA GLY A 57 -10.74 -4.64 -5.23
C GLY A 57 -9.37 -5.29 -5.20
N ASP A 58 -9.32 -6.62 -5.30
CA ASP A 58 -8.12 -7.47 -5.45
C ASP A 58 -6.96 -7.22 -4.46
N ALA A 59 -7.32 -7.01 -3.18
CA ALA A 59 -6.43 -6.51 -2.13
C ALA A 59 -5.27 -7.44 -1.71
N ASN A 60 -5.29 -8.73 -2.05
CA ASN A 60 -4.27 -9.67 -1.57
C ASN A 60 -2.91 -9.47 -2.24
N PHE A 61 -2.87 -9.24 -3.56
CA PHE A 61 -1.60 -8.97 -4.25
C PHE A 61 -1.03 -7.60 -3.85
N ALA A 62 -1.91 -6.60 -3.67
CA ALA A 62 -1.54 -5.28 -3.19
C ALA A 62 -0.99 -5.29 -1.75
N GLN A 63 -1.48 -6.19 -0.88
CA GLN A 63 -1.00 -6.29 0.51
C GLN A 63 0.43 -6.83 0.59
N ASP A 64 0.77 -7.88 -0.17
CA ASP A 64 2.12 -8.46 -0.16
C ASP A 64 3.18 -7.49 -0.72
N GLU A 65 2.84 -6.73 -1.76
CA GLU A 65 3.67 -5.67 -2.33
C GLU A 65 3.86 -4.54 -1.33
N PHE A 66 2.78 -4.07 -0.69
CA PHE A 66 2.87 -3.06 0.35
C PHE A 66 3.71 -3.53 1.55
N PHE A 67 3.60 -4.79 1.97
CA PHE A 67 4.47 -5.34 3.01
C PHE A 67 5.93 -5.41 2.56
N ALA A 68 6.20 -5.61 1.26
CA ALA A 68 7.56 -5.55 0.74
C ALA A 68 8.15 -4.15 0.91
N GLU A 69 7.41 -3.11 0.55
CA GLU A 69 7.80 -1.71 0.77
C GLU A 69 8.04 -1.42 2.26
N MET A 70 7.18 -1.91 3.14
CA MET A 70 7.37 -1.78 4.59
C MET A 70 8.67 -2.47 5.06
N ARG A 71 8.98 -3.67 4.56
CA ARG A 71 10.22 -4.39 4.90
C ARG A 71 11.46 -3.66 4.39
N VAL A 72 11.41 -3.07 3.20
CA VAL A 72 12.51 -2.24 2.66
C VAL A 72 12.82 -1.07 3.61
N GLN A 73 11.80 -0.52 4.25
CA GLN A 73 11.93 0.54 5.27
C GLN A 73 12.24 0.01 6.68
N SER A 74 12.56 -1.27 6.84
CA SER A 74 12.84 -1.92 8.14
C SER A 74 11.72 -1.81 9.16
N ILE A 75 10.47 -1.84 8.69
CA ILE A 75 9.27 -1.88 9.54
C ILE A 75 8.94 -3.34 9.86
N GLU A 76 8.74 -3.67 11.12
CA GLU A 76 8.41 -5.04 11.56
C GLU A 76 6.92 -5.28 11.73
N HIS A 77 6.18 -4.24 12.14
CA HIS A 77 4.74 -4.30 12.33
C HIS A 77 4.05 -2.97 12.05
N VAL A 78 2.76 -3.03 11.70
CA VAL A 78 1.96 -1.84 11.34
C VAL A 78 1.87 -0.82 12.49
N GLY A 79 1.96 -1.27 13.75
CA GLY A 79 1.92 -0.42 14.94
C GLY A 79 3.12 0.54 15.10
N GLN A 80 4.16 0.40 14.29
CA GLN A 80 5.28 1.35 14.20
C GLN A 80 4.97 2.54 13.28
N VAL A 81 3.94 2.43 12.43
CA VAL A 81 3.58 3.41 11.40
C VAL A 81 2.37 4.22 11.84
N ARG A 82 2.52 5.53 11.96
CA ARG A 82 1.43 6.46 12.22
C ARG A 82 0.61 6.74 10.97
N THR A 83 1.29 6.95 9.85
CA THR A 83 0.65 7.24 8.57
C THR A 83 1.46 6.65 7.42
N ALA A 84 0.78 6.06 6.44
CA ALA A 84 1.40 5.70 5.16
C ALA A 84 0.54 6.23 4.00
N VAL A 85 1.19 6.83 3.01
CA VAL A 85 0.55 7.39 1.81
C VAL A 85 1.17 6.76 0.57
N LEU A 86 0.33 6.22 -0.30
CA LEU A 86 0.72 5.85 -1.66
C LEU A 86 0.68 7.11 -2.52
N GLU A 87 1.84 7.53 -2.99
CA GLU A 87 2.01 8.69 -3.85
C GLU A 87 1.60 8.37 -5.30
N SER A 88 1.33 9.42 -6.09
CA SER A 88 1.01 9.35 -7.52
C SER A 88 2.04 8.59 -8.36
N ASN A 89 3.31 8.65 -7.96
CA ASN A 89 4.41 7.96 -8.64
C ASN A 89 4.55 6.47 -8.25
N GLY A 90 3.64 5.93 -7.43
CA GLY A 90 3.65 4.54 -6.94
C GLY A 90 4.58 4.30 -5.74
N GLN A 91 5.29 5.31 -5.24
CA GLN A 91 6.10 5.19 -4.03
C GLN A 91 5.24 5.31 -2.78
N VAL A 92 5.74 4.77 -1.67
CA VAL A 92 5.06 4.89 -0.37
C VAL A 92 5.86 5.79 0.56
N SER A 93 5.20 6.82 1.05
CA SER A 93 5.68 7.68 2.13
C SER A 93 5.25 7.11 3.48
N PHE A 94 6.17 6.99 4.42
CA PHE A 94 5.90 6.49 5.78
C PHE A 94 6.21 7.56 6.83
N LEU A 95 5.26 7.78 7.74
CA LEU A 95 5.45 8.54 8.97
C LEU A 95 5.34 7.58 10.15
N TYR A 96 6.39 7.51 10.97
CA TYR A 96 6.48 6.60 12.09
C TYR A 96 5.93 7.23 13.38
N TYR A 97 5.56 6.38 14.33
CA TYR A 97 5.52 6.80 15.72
C TYR A 97 6.94 6.97 16.26
N GLU A 98 7.10 7.85 17.25
CA GLU A 98 8.30 7.88 18.08
C GLU A 98 8.45 6.55 18.82
N THR A 99 9.68 6.17 19.19
CA THR A 99 9.97 4.85 19.79
C THR A 99 9.20 4.60 21.09
N ASP A 100 8.90 5.62 21.88
CA ASP A 100 8.10 5.53 23.11
C ASP A 100 6.59 5.55 22.88
N GLN A 101 6.17 5.83 21.64
CA GLN A 101 4.77 5.91 21.21
C GLN A 101 4.36 4.76 20.29
N THR A 102 5.29 3.84 19.96
CA THR A 102 4.97 2.65 19.17
C THR A 102 3.88 1.85 19.87
N LYS A 103 2.94 1.35 19.09
CA LYS A 103 1.85 0.52 19.57
C LYS A 103 2.13 -0.93 19.16
N PRO A 104 1.65 -1.92 19.93
CA PRO A 104 1.56 -3.28 19.43
C PRO A 104 0.85 -3.30 18.08
N GLY A 105 1.33 -4.12 17.15
CA GLY A 105 0.79 -4.12 15.79
C GLY A 105 0.88 -5.47 15.10
N MET A 106 0.26 -5.51 13.93
CA MET A 106 0.25 -6.68 13.06
C MET A 106 1.66 -6.91 12.49
N PRO A 107 2.28 -8.09 12.69
CA PRO A 107 3.57 -8.42 12.08
C PRO A 107 3.45 -8.51 10.56
N ILE A 108 4.44 -8.01 9.84
CA ILE A 108 4.43 -7.99 8.36
C ILE A 108 5.49 -8.90 7.73
N PHE A 109 6.39 -9.47 8.55
CA PHE A 109 7.37 -10.43 8.06
C PHE A 109 6.73 -11.79 7.77
N PRO A 110 7.04 -12.44 6.63
CA PRO A 110 6.30 -13.62 6.16
C PRO A 110 6.17 -14.74 7.19
N LYS A 111 7.22 -15.04 7.97
CA LYS A 111 7.19 -16.12 8.96
C LYS A 111 6.25 -15.85 10.14
N GLU A 112 6.21 -14.60 10.59
CA GLU A 112 5.34 -14.20 11.71
C GLU A 112 3.90 -14.03 11.23
N PHE A 113 3.70 -13.41 10.07
CA PHE A 113 2.39 -13.26 9.46
C PHE A 113 1.76 -14.60 9.02
N ALA A 114 2.56 -15.61 8.70
CA ALA A 114 2.08 -16.97 8.40
C ALA A 114 1.45 -17.69 9.60
N LYS A 115 1.67 -17.20 10.84
CA LYS A 115 1.04 -17.74 12.05
C LYS A 115 -0.42 -17.27 12.23
N ARG A 116 -0.95 -16.50 11.28
CA ARG A 116 -2.34 -16.07 11.28
C ARG A 116 -3.30 -17.26 11.26
N SER A 117 -4.45 -17.07 11.88
CA SER A 117 -5.44 -18.12 12.09
C SER A 117 -6.80 -17.51 12.41
N THR A 118 -7.87 -18.21 12.06
CA THR A 118 -9.22 -17.91 12.57
C THR A 118 -9.43 -18.43 14.01
N ALA A 119 -8.60 -19.38 14.44
CA ALA A 119 -8.56 -19.87 15.81
C ALA A 119 -7.62 -19.01 16.66
N VAL A 120 -8.16 -18.39 17.72
CA VAL A 120 -7.38 -17.64 18.71
C VAL A 120 -6.94 -18.59 19.82
N LEU A 121 -5.62 -18.77 19.95
CA LEU A 121 -5.02 -19.69 20.90
C LEU A 121 -4.50 -18.94 22.13
N GLY A 122 -5.32 -18.89 23.18
CA GLY A 122 -4.96 -18.28 24.45
C GLY A 122 -5.29 -16.80 24.53
N LYS A 123 -5.01 -16.22 25.69
CA LYS A 123 -5.26 -14.81 25.97
C LYS A 123 -4.07 -13.97 25.53
N GLY A 124 -4.31 -12.92 24.76
CA GLY A 124 -3.26 -11.99 24.33
C GLY A 124 -3.76 -10.87 23.43
N LEU A 125 -2.85 -10.02 22.96
CA LEU A 125 -3.12 -9.02 21.94
C LEU A 125 -3.03 -9.67 20.56
N TYR A 126 -4.08 -9.49 19.76
CA TYR A 126 -4.17 -9.98 18.40
C TYR A 126 -4.47 -8.84 17.46
N ALA A 127 -3.80 -8.84 16.31
CA ALA A 127 -4.07 -7.92 15.22
C ALA A 127 -4.91 -8.60 14.14
N CYS A 128 -5.95 -7.92 13.65
CA CYS A 128 -6.70 -8.39 12.49
C CYS A 128 -5.82 -8.34 11.24
N THR A 129 -5.75 -9.42 10.47
CA THR A 129 -4.86 -9.51 9.29
C THR A 129 -5.28 -8.61 8.13
N HIS A 130 -6.53 -8.17 8.12
CA HIS A 130 -7.11 -7.36 7.04
C HIS A 130 -7.06 -5.87 7.30
N CYS A 131 -7.21 -5.45 8.57
CA CYS A 131 -7.36 -4.04 8.90
C CYS A 131 -6.34 -3.54 9.94
N ALA A 132 -5.47 -4.44 10.40
CA ALA A 132 -4.42 -4.22 11.40
C ALA A 132 -4.88 -3.74 12.78
N GLN A 133 -6.19 -3.70 13.05
CA GLN A 133 -6.69 -3.36 14.38
C GLN A 133 -6.23 -4.39 15.42
N VAL A 134 -5.69 -3.90 16.52
CA VAL A 134 -5.26 -4.71 17.66
C VAL A 134 -6.34 -4.75 18.74
N VAL A 135 -6.65 -5.96 19.23
CA VAL A 135 -7.64 -6.23 20.26
C VAL A 135 -7.11 -7.30 21.22
N GLU A 136 -7.42 -7.17 22.51
CA GLU A 136 -7.17 -8.25 23.47
C GLU A 136 -8.24 -9.34 23.30
N LEU A 137 -7.83 -10.54 22.91
CA LEU A 137 -8.71 -11.68 22.69
C LEU A 137 -8.32 -12.84 23.60
N SER A 138 -9.32 -13.61 24.01
CA SER A 138 -9.17 -14.89 24.72
C SER A 138 -9.82 -16.07 24.00
N SER A 139 -10.54 -15.80 22.91
CA SER A 139 -11.25 -16.77 22.07
C SER A 139 -11.47 -16.17 20.68
N THR A 140 -11.84 -17.00 19.71
CA THR A 140 -12.18 -16.54 18.36
C THR A 140 -13.26 -15.47 18.39
N ALA A 141 -13.08 -14.44 17.56
CA ALA A 141 -13.96 -13.28 17.46
C ALA A 141 -13.98 -12.74 16.04
N ILE A 142 -15.00 -11.95 15.72
CA ILE A 142 -15.09 -11.18 14.47
C ILE A 142 -14.55 -9.78 14.76
N CYS A 143 -13.70 -9.26 13.87
CA CYS A 143 -13.18 -7.91 13.99
C CYS A 143 -14.34 -6.91 13.93
N ASN A 144 -14.45 -6.04 14.94
CA ASN A 144 -15.51 -5.02 15.02
C ASN A 144 -15.34 -3.86 14.00
N ARG A 145 -14.22 -3.81 13.27
CA ARG A 145 -13.93 -2.76 12.27
C ARG A 145 -14.11 -3.19 10.83
N CYS A 146 -13.58 -4.35 10.45
CA CYS A 146 -13.69 -4.85 9.06
C CYS A 146 -14.52 -6.13 8.92
N HIS A 147 -15.05 -6.68 10.02
CA HIS A 147 -15.90 -7.87 10.05
C HIS A 147 -15.26 -9.17 9.51
N LYS A 148 -13.93 -9.21 9.41
CA LYS A 148 -13.17 -10.44 9.13
C LYS A 148 -12.82 -11.15 10.44
N ASP A 149 -12.47 -12.43 10.36
CA ASP A 149 -12.26 -13.32 11.51
C ASP A 149 -10.85 -13.93 11.57
N GLU A 150 -9.94 -13.49 10.71
CA GLU A 150 -8.54 -13.92 10.71
C GLU A 150 -7.66 -12.97 11.54
N TRP A 151 -6.87 -13.56 12.43
CA TRP A 151 -6.07 -12.86 13.42
C TRP A 151 -4.65 -13.38 13.45
N VAL A 152 -3.71 -12.52 13.84
CA VAL A 152 -2.32 -12.89 14.13
C VAL A 152 -1.91 -12.26 15.46
N GLN A 153 -1.04 -12.92 16.21
CA GLN A 153 -0.55 -12.36 17.48
C GLN A 153 0.17 -11.03 17.21
N ALA A 154 -0.22 -9.98 17.94
CA ALA A 154 0.42 -8.68 17.81
C ALA A 154 1.83 -8.71 18.43
N ILE A 155 2.77 -8.00 17.81
CA ILE A 155 4.12 -7.79 18.31
C ILE A 155 4.32 -6.32 18.65
N ASP A 156 5.25 -6.04 19.56
CA ASP A 156 5.55 -4.69 20.07
C ASP A 156 7.06 -4.44 20.05
N THR A 157 7.71 -4.83 18.95
CA THR A 157 9.16 -4.64 18.79
C THR A 157 9.44 -3.15 18.55
N PRO A 158 10.34 -2.52 19.34
CA PRO A 158 10.62 -1.11 19.16
C PRO A 158 11.28 -0.87 17.80
N ARG A 159 10.91 0.23 17.13
CA ARG A 159 11.57 0.62 15.88
C ARG A 159 13.00 1.08 16.19
N ILE A 160 13.98 0.42 15.58
CA ILE A 160 15.39 0.82 15.64
C ILE A 160 15.62 1.81 14.49
N ALA A 161 15.90 3.08 14.83
CA ALA A 161 16.16 4.15 13.87
C ALA A 161 17.59 4.13 13.32
#